data_AF-A0A2E8KAQ8-F1
#
_entry.id   AF-A0A2E8KAQ8-F1
#
_cell.length_a   1.000
_cell.length_b   1.000
_cell.length_c   1.000
_cell.angle_alpha   90.00
_cell.angle_beta   90.00
_cell.angle_gamma   90.00
#
_symmetry.space_group_name_H-M   'P 1'
#
loop_
_entity.id
_entity.type
_entity.pdbx_description
1 polymer ?
#
loop_
_entity_poly.entity_id
_entity_poly.type
_entity_poly.pdbx_seq_one_letter_code
_entity_poly.pdbx_strand_id
1 'polypeptide(L)' 'YTISSNLAGLPAISIPAGMHGHLPTGLQLIGNYLDEARLLNVAHQYQLQSSWHKLSPPAGDAE' A
#
# COMPACT_ATOMS: atom_id res chain seq x y z
N TYR A 1 -3.95 11.79 4.02
CA TYR A 1 -2.49 12.02 3.97
C TYR A 1 -1.89 11.84 2.56
N THR A 2 -2.65 12.11 1.50
CA THR A 2 -2.22 11.96 0.09
C THR A 2 -1.95 13.30 -0.62
N ILE A 3 -2.38 14.42 -0.03
CA ILE A 3 -2.31 15.76 -0.66
C ILE A 3 -0.87 16.28 -0.75
N SER A 4 -0.02 15.98 0.24
CA SER A 4 1.37 16.44 0.29
C SER A 4 2.25 15.85 -0.82
N SER A 5 2.04 14.58 -1.20
CA SER A 5 2.79 13.96 -2.30
C SER A 5 2.40 14.52 -3.66
N ASN A 6 1.10 14.79 -3.86
CA ASN A 6 0.57 15.31 -5.13
C ASN A 6 0.99 16.77 -5.38
N LEU A 7 1.11 17.57 -4.32
CA LEU A 7 1.63 18.95 -4.39
C LEU A 7 3.16 19.00 -4.52
N ALA A 8 3.88 18.04 -3.93
CA ALA A 8 5.33 17.97 -4.02
C ALA A 8 5.83 17.30 -5.32
N GLY A 9 4.96 16.60 -6.07
CA GLY A 9 5.38 15.85 -7.26
C GLY A 9 6.23 14.61 -6.93
N LEU A 10 6.07 14.07 -5.72
CA LEU A 10 6.84 12.92 -5.23
C LEU A 10 6.11 11.62 -5.54
N PRO A 11 6.84 10.55 -5.92
CA PRO A 11 6.25 9.25 -6.14
C PRO A 11 5.74 8.67 -4.82
N ALA A 12 4.52 8.14 -4.82
CA ALA A 12 3.93 7.47 -3.67
C ALA A 12 3.22 6.18 -4.08
N ILE A 13 3.25 5.19 -3.19
CA ILE A 13 2.55 3.92 -3.35
C ILE A 13 1.79 3.58 -2.07
N SER A 14 0.60 3.02 -2.22
CA SER A 14 -0.18 2.45 -1.12
C SER A 14 -0.12 0.93 -1.19
N ILE A 15 0.29 0.28 -0.10
CA ILE A 15 0.38 -1.18 -0.01
C ILE A 15 -0.43 -1.71 1.19
N PRO A 16 -1.04 -2.90 1.09
CA PRO A 16 -1.78 -3.50 2.21
C PRO A 16 -0.82 -3.88 3.34
N ALA A 17 -1.11 -3.43 4.56
CA ALA A 17 -0.20 -3.54 5.71
C ALA A 17 -0.79 -4.29 6.91
N GLY A 18 -1.93 -4.95 6.74
CA GLY A 18 -2.56 -5.76 7.78
C GLY A 18 -4.07 -5.60 7.86
N MET A 19 -4.63 -6.21 8.89
CA MET A 19 -6.03 -6.07 9.29
C MET A 19 -6.08 -5.45 10.68
N HIS A 20 -6.90 -4.42 10.86
CA HIS A 20 -7.22 -3.91 12.18
C HIS A 20 -8.67 -4.31 12.48
N GLY A 21 -8.84 -5.35 13.30
CA GLY A 21 -10.12 -6.05 13.43
C GLY A 21 -10.51 -6.70 12.10
N HIS A 22 -11.65 -6.29 11.54
CA HIS A 22 -12.21 -6.76 10.27
C HIS A 22 -11.98 -5.78 9.11
N LEU A 23 -11.19 -4.71 9.32
CA LEU A 23 -10.93 -3.69 8.29
C LEU A 23 -9.49 -3.79 7.75
N PRO A 24 -9.30 -3.78 6.42
CA PRO A 24 -7.97 -3.75 5.82
C PRO A 24 -7.30 -2.41 6.08
N THR A 25 -6.04 -2.45 6.50
CA THR A 25 -5.22 -1.27 6.72
C THR A 25 -4.18 -1.14 5.61
N GLY A 26 -4.01 0.08 5.08
CA GLY A 26 -3.00 0.41 4.07
C GLY A 26 -1.85 1.21 4.67
N LEU A 27 -0.65 0.98 4.16
CA LEU A 27 0.54 1.79 4.42
C LEU A 27 0.88 2.60 3.17
N GLN A 28 1.04 3.91 3.34
CA GLN A 28 1.47 4.80 2.26
C GLN A 28 2.98 5.04 2.37
N LEU A 29 3.72 4.62 1.36
CA LEU A 29 5.14 4.91 1.20
C LEU A 29 5.30 6.09 0.23
N ILE A 30 6.15 7.04 0.58
CA ILE A 30 6.47 8.21 -0.26
C ILE A 30 7.98 8.15 -0.54
N GLY A 31 8.32 8.06 -1.81
CA GLY A 31 9.70 8.06 -2.29
C GLY A 31 10.21 9.47 -2.58
N ASN A 32 11.52 9.58 -2.78
CA ASN A 32 12.12 10.83 -3.25
C ASN A 32 11.90 11.00 -4.77
N TYR A 33 12.17 12.18 -5.33
CA TYR A 33 12.02 12.45 -6.77
C TYR A 33 12.73 11.39 -7.62
N LEU A 34 12.03 10.88 -8.65
CA LEU A 34 12.53 9.90 -9.61
C LEU A 34 13.04 8.57 -8.99
N ASP A 35 12.59 8.24 -7.77
CA ASP A 35 12.99 7.02 -7.04
C ASP A 35 11.89 5.94 -7.07
N GLU A 36 11.07 5.89 -8.13
CA GLU A 36 9.97 4.94 -8.29
C GLU A 36 10.47 3.48 -8.27
N ALA A 37 11.63 3.21 -8.88
CA ALA A 37 12.19 1.86 -8.94
C ALA A 37 12.52 1.32 -7.54
N ARG A 38 13.07 2.17 -6.66
CA ARG A 38 13.33 1.80 -5.27
C ARG A 38 12.05 1.68 -4.49
N LEU A 39 11.10 2.61 -4.68
CA LEU A 39 9.81 2.58 -4.01
C LEU A 39 9.04 1.28 -4.32
N LEU A 40 9.04 0.87 -5.59
CA LEU A 40 8.48 -0.40 -6.05
C LEU A 40 9.24 -1.60 -5.49
N ASN A 41 10.57 -1.55 -5.45
CA ASN A 41 11.36 -2.65 -4.87
C ASN A 41 11.06 -2.82 -3.37
N VAL A 42 10.96 -1.73 -2.60
CA VAL A 42 10.59 -1.78 -1.17
C VAL A 42 9.18 -2.37 -1.00
N ALA A 43 8.22 -1.90 -1.79
CA ALA A 43 6.86 -2.43 -1.80
C ALA A 43 6.83 -3.93 -2.13
N HIS A 44 7.61 -4.36 -3.12
CA HIS A 44 7.71 -5.75 -3.53
C HIS A 44 8.36 -6.64 -2.45
N GLN A 45 9.46 -6.19 -1.82
CA GLN A 45 10.07 -6.92 -0.71
C GLN A 45 9.11 -7.04 0.48
N TYR A 46 8.37 -5.97 0.79
CA TYR A 46 7.33 -6.01 1.81
C TYR A 46 6.23 -7.01 1.46
N GLN A 47 5.80 -7.07 0.19
CA GLN A 47 4.81 -8.03 -0.28
C GLN A 47 5.31 -9.48 -0.25
N LEU A 48 6.61 -9.74 -0.49
CA LEU A 48 7.16 -11.09 -0.37
C LEU A 48 7.18 -11.58 1.08
N GLN A 49 7.36 -10.66 2.04
CA GLN A 49 7.35 -10.96 3.47
C GLN A 49 5.95 -10.93 4.10
N SER A 50 4.94 -10.46 3.38
CA SER A 50 3.58 -10.32 3.90
C SER A 50 2.51 -10.86 2.94
N SER A 51 1.58 -11.67 3.46
CA SER A 51 0.51 -12.25 2.64
C SER A 51 -0.77 -11.41 2.64
N TRP A 52 -0.75 -10.17 3.14
CA TRP A 52 -1.93 -9.30 3.22
C TRP A 52 -2.57 -9.04 1.86
N HIS A 53 -1.76 -8.99 0.81
CA HIS A 53 -2.20 -8.83 -0.58
C HIS A 53 -3.05 -10.01 -1.11
N LYS A 54 -3.08 -11.14 -0.41
CA LYS A 54 -3.89 -12.33 -0.75
C LYS A 54 -5.22 -12.39 -0.01
N LEU A 55 -5.45 -11.46 0.93
CA LEU A 55 -6.72 -11.36 1.61
C LEU A 55 -7.71 -10.69 0.66
N SER A 56 -8.61 -11.50 0.11
CA SER A 56 -9.82 -10.99 -0.51
C SER A 56 -10.93 -10.98 0.55
N PRO A 57 -11.77 -9.94 0.59
CA PRO A 57 -12.99 -10.04 1.38
C PRO A 57 -13.77 -11.28 0.90
N PRO A 58 -14.47 -12.00 1.81
CA PRO A 58 -15.41 -13.02 1.37
C PRO A 58 -16.33 -12.38 0.34
N ALA A 59 -16.52 -13.05 -0.80
CA ALA A 59 -17.41 -12.58 -1.86
C ALA A 59 -18.76 -12.31 -1.19
N GLY A 60 -19.15 -11.03 -1.12
CA GLY A 60 -20.15 -10.57 -0.18
C GLY A 60 -21.39 -11.45 -0.21
N ASP A 61 -21.72 -12.03 0.95
CA ASP A 61 -23.09 -12.36 1.24
C ASP A 61 -23.81 -11.01 1.22
N ALA A 62 -24.53 -10.74 0.13
CA ALA A 62 -25.41 -9.61 0.04
C ALA A 62 -26.53 -9.82 1.08
N GLU A 63 -26.48 -9.06 2.16
CA GLU A 63 -27.65 -8.72 2.96
C GLU A 63 -27.94 -7.22 2.82
#